data_AF-T1IL52-F1
#
_entry.id   AF-T1IL52-F1
#
_cell.length_a   1.000
_cell.length_b   1.000
_cell.length_c   1.000
_cell.angle_alpha   90.00
_cell.angle_beta   90.00
_cell.angle_gamma   90.00
#
_symmetry.space_group_name_H-M   'P 1'
#
loop_
_entity.id
_entity.type
_entity.pdbx_description
1 polymer ?
#
loop_
_entity_poly.entity_id
_entity_poly.type
_entity_poly.pdbx_seq_one_letter_code
_entity_poly.pdbx_strand_id
1 'polypeptide(L)'
;LIADCSIDATKLDKFLRHAVKQTIKCEKHEFIINLLEKIMETTKNDVLFIFANKISIRLRLQTDESNEKLFATLFAYLDAAFRRLDNCKSAEWFNFNLETEVQWFSKIAWNLSLRRSASSRNIFSAFLVCYKFLTLSVANDESSFTRKLTTLLLACAAGLEMPDKANSCIQVSHLIEECQVLLSEFVSRNTIQNIKVNAMRKSILLYKFEAYVQSNHPSSGQVLDEILSIESMDLSTLEKLAAITIVLWLMVSAWNVGVSYLLNNQHPLARKWCILACKLLSKLPTMGLNYREKMESLVGSQNWN
;
A
#
# COMPACT_ATOMS: atom_id res chain seq x y z
N LEU A 1 -21.54 -36.07 16.09
CA LEU A 1 -22.43 -35.31 16.99
C LEU A 1 -22.38 -33.78 16.78
N ILE A 2 -21.87 -33.26 15.65
CA ILE A 2 -21.93 -31.82 15.30
C ILE A 2 -22.52 -31.65 13.89
N ALA A 3 -23.53 -32.46 13.55
CA ALA A 3 -24.18 -32.40 12.24
C ALA A 3 -25.57 -31.74 12.27
N ASP A 4 -26.24 -31.69 13.43
CA ASP A 4 -27.67 -31.31 13.48
C ASP A 4 -28.05 -30.28 14.54
N CYS A 5 -27.09 -29.58 15.13
CA CYS A 5 -27.47 -28.50 16.02
C CYS A 5 -27.59 -27.20 15.23
N SER A 6 -28.83 -26.74 15.08
CA SER A 6 -29.19 -25.32 15.02
C SER A 6 -28.71 -24.63 16.31
N ILE A 7 -27.39 -24.58 16.51
CA ILE A 7 -26.79 -23.94 17.67
C ILE A 7 -27.08 -22.47 17.49
N ASP A 8 -28.03 -22.00 18.30
CA ASP A 8 -28.32 -20.60 18.54
C ASP A 8 -26.99 -19.83 18.57
N ALA A 9 -26.82 -18.92 17.61
CA ALA A 9 -25.56 -18.20 17.39
C ALA A 9 -25.07 -17.55 18.69
N THR A 10 -25.99 -17.18 19.59
CA THR A 10 -25.69 -16.62 20.90
C THR A 10 -25.10 -17.63 21.89
N LYS A 11 -25.49 -18.91 21.83
CA LYS A 11 -24.91 -19.99 22.65
C LYS A 11 -23.54 -20.40 22.14
N LEU A 12 -23.36 -20.48 20.83
CA LEU A 12 -22.06 -20.77 20.21
C LEU A 12 -21.05 -19.66 20.50
N ASP A 13 -21.50 -18.42 20.37
CA ASP A 13 -20.73 -17.24 20.71
C ASP A 13 -20.37 -17.18 22.21
N LYS A 14 -21.30 -17.48 23.13
CA LYS A 14 -20.98 -17.60 24.56
C LYS A 14 -19.97 -18.72 24.84
N PHE A 15 -20.13 -19.89 24.22
CA PHE A 15 -19.24 -21.03 24.39
C PHE A 15 -17.83 -20.70 23.89
N LEU A 16 -17.72 -20.12 22.70
CA LEU A 16 -16.43 -19.77 22.12
C LEU A 16 -15.79 -18.56 22.84
N ARG A 17 -16.56 -17.55 23.29
CA ARG A 17 -16.02 -16.48 24.16
C ARG A 17 -15.51 -17.04 25.48
N HIS A 18 -16.18 -18.05 26.05
CA HIS A 18 -15.71 -18.73 27.24
C HIS A 18 -14.45 -19.55 26.95
N ALA A 19 -14.41 -20.29 25.84
CA ALA A 19 -13.23 -21.03 25.39
C ALA A 19 -12.03 -20.09 25.19
N VAL A 20 -12.21 -18.98 24.46
CA VAL A 20 -11.19 -17.94 24.24
C VAL A 20 -10.69 -17.35 25.58
N LYS A 21 -11.59 -17.05 26.53
CA LYS A 21 -11.21 -16.55 27.86
C LYS A 21 -10.43 -17.58 28.69
N GLN A 22 -10.84 -18.84 28.65
CA GLN A 22 -10.16 -19.94 29.32
C GLN A 22 -8.78 -20.18 28.72
N THR A 23 -8.65 -20.02 27.40
CA THR A 23 -7.41 -20.34 26.70
C THR A 23 -6.34 -19.26 26.75
N ILE A 24 -6.74 -17.99 26.80
CA ILE A 24 -5.83 -16.88 27.10
C ILE A 24 -5.12 -17.12 28.45
N LYS A 25 -5.77 -17.83 29.38
CA LYS A 25 -5.15 -18.23 30.66
C LYS A 25 -4.20 -19.43 30.56
N CYS A 26 -4.20 -20.19 29.46
CA CYS A 26 -3.49 -21.47 29.36
C CYS A 26 -2.30 -21.47 28.39
N GLU A 27 -1.95 -20.36 27.74
CA GLU A 27 -0.83 -20.21 26.78
C GLU A 27 -0.81 -21.22 25.59
N LYS A 28 -1.88 -21.99 25.38
CA LYS A 28 -1.99 -23.00 24.30
C LYS A 28 -2.51 -22.40 22.99
N HIS A 29 -1.98 -21.26 22.56
CA HIS A 29 -2.47 -20.54 21.37
C HIS A 29 -2.51 -21.43 20.11
N GLU A 30 -1.47 -22.22 19.87
CA GLU A 30 -1.35 -23.03 18.65
C GLU A 30 -2.42 -24.11 18.54
N PHE A 31 -2.74 -24.79 19.64
CA PHE A 31 -3.78 -25.82 19.66
C PHE A 31 -5.16 -25.26 19.26
N ILE A 32 -5.47 -24.05 19.72
CA ILE A 32 -6.76 -23.41 19.46
C ILE A 32 -6.81 -22.88 18.04
N ILE A 33 -5.71 -22.29 17.55
CA ILE A 33 -5.60 -21.86 16.16
C ILE A 33 -5.89 -23.05 15.25
N ASN A 34 -5.26 -24.21 15.48
CA ASN A 34 -5.52 -25.43 14.69
C ASN A 34 -6.98 -25.89 14.77
N LEU A 35 -7.61 -25.82 15.95
CA LEU A 35 -9.03 -26.17 16.11
C LEU A 35 -9.94 -25.20 15.34
N LEU A 36 -9.66 -23.89 15.42
CA LEU A 36 -10.42 -22.86 14.71
C LEU A 36 -10.23 -22.97 13.20
N GLU A 37 -9.03 -23.27 12.72
CA GLU A 37 -8.76 -23.59 11.31
C GLU A 37 -9.57 -24.79 10.85
N LYS A 38 -9.64 -25.85 11.65
CA LYS A 38 -10.50 -27.00 11.33
C LYS A 38 -11.98 -26.65 11.27
N ILE A 39 -12.45 -25.77 12.14
CA ILE A 39 -13.82 -25.25 12.10
C ILE A 39 -14.03 -24.42 10.82
N MET A 40 -13.09 -23.56 10.46
CA MET A 40 -13.17 -22.72 9.25
C MET A 40 -13.22 -23.56 7.97
N GLU A 41 -12.48 -24.68 7.92
CA GLU A 41 -12.49 -25.62 6.79
C GLU A 41 -13.83 -26.36 6.61
N THR A 42 -14.51 -26.66 7.71
CA THR A 42 -15.65 -27.59 7.72
C THR A 42 -17.00 -26.89 7.78
N THR A 43 -17.06 -25.69 8.36
CA THR A 43 -18.32 -24.97 8.56
C THR A 43 -18.89 -24.44 7.25
N LYS A 44 -20.18 -24.67 7.02
CA LYS A 44 -20.94 -23.95 5.98
C LYS A 44 -21.51 -22.63 6.49
N ASN A 45 -21.61 -22.46 7.81
CA ASN A 45 -22.16 -21.27 8.43
C ASN A 45 -21.14 -20.11 8.39
N ASP A 46 -21.47 -19.06 7.62
CA ASP A 46 -20.63 -17.88 7.42
C ASP A 46 -20.37 -17.10 8.71
N VAL A 47 -21.36 -17.03 9.60
CA VAL A 47 -21.24 -16.34 10.89
C VAL A 47 -20.16 -16.98 11.74
N LEU A 48 -20.23 -18.32 11.86
CA LEU A 48 -19.25 -19.10 12.60
C LEU A 48 -17.87 -18.99 11.95
N PHE A 49 -17.80 -19.01 10.62
CA PHE A 49 -16.55 -18.83 9.89
C PHE A 49 -15.89 -17.49 10.22
N ILE A 50 -16.61 -16.38 10.05
CA ILE A 50 -16.08 -15.03 10.30
C ILE A 50 -15.65 -14.88 11.76
N PHE A 51 -16.44 -15.41 12.69
CA PHE A 51 -16.09 -15.37 14.11
C PHE A 51 -14.81 -16.15 14.42
N ALA A 52 -14.69 -17.40 13.94
CA ALA A 52 -13.49 -18.22 14.12
C ALA A 52 -12.26 -17.57 13.48
N ASN A 53 -12.42 -16.97 12.30
CA ASN A 53 -11.37 -16.25 11.58
C ASN A 53 -10.84 -15.06 12.39
N LYS A 54 -11.73 -14.22 12.94
CA LYS A 54 -11.35 -13.07 13.80
C LYS A 54 -10.58 -13.49 15.04
N ILE A 55 -10.96 -14.61 15.66
CA ILE A 55 -10.22 -15.15 16.81
C ILE A 55 -8.84 -15.64 16.37
N SER A 56 -8.76 -16.38 15.26
CA SER A 56 -7.50 -16.90 14.72
C SER A 56 -6.52 -15.75 14.43
N ILE A 57 -6.98 -14.68 13.79
CA ILE A 57 -6.19 -13.45 13.56
C ILE A 57 -5.68 -12.86 14.89
N ARG A 58 -6.55 -12.71 15.89
CA ARG A 58 -6.17 -12.14 17.19
C ARG A 58 -5.13 -12.98 17.92
N LEU A 59 -5.30 -14.30 17.93
CA LEU A 59 -4.34 -15.22 18.56
C LEU A 59 -3.00 -15.20 17.83
N ARG A 60 -3.00 -15.23 16.48
CA ARG A 60 -1.76 -15.20 15.69
C ARG A 60 -0.99 -13.89 15.91
N LEU A 61 -1.69 -12.75 16.03
CA LEU A 61 -1.08 -11.46 16.36
C LEU A 61 -0.38 -11.42 17.73
N GLN A 62 -0.67 -12.37 18.63
CA GLN A 62 -0.05 -12.52 19.94
C GLN A 62 1.08 -13.57 19.98
N THR A 63 1.35 -14.24 18.86
CA THR A 63 2.45 -15.23 18.77
C THR A 63 3.76 -14.55 18.43
N ASP A 64 4.88 -15.15 18.88
CA ASP A 64 6.25 -14.72 18.55
C ASP A 64 6.71 -15.22 17.17
N GLU A 65 5.78 -15.40 16.22
CA GLU A 65 6.13 -15.83 14.87
C GLU A 65 6.98 -14.78 14.14
N SER A 66 7.92 -15.25 13.33
CA SER A 66 8.67 -14.38 12.41
C SER A 66 7.70 -13.54 11.57
N ASN A 67 8.04 -12.27 11.32
CA ASN A 67 7.14 -11.37 10.60
C ASN A 67 6.69 -11.95 9.26
N GLU A 68 7.58 -12.54 8.45
CA GLU A 68 7.20 -13.08 7.13
C GLU A 68 6.12 -14.17 7.22
N LYS A 69 6.31 -15.16 8.10
CA LYS A 69 5.33 -16.23 8.32
C LYS A 69 4.00 -15.70 8.88
N LEU A 70 4.09 -14.74 9.80
CA LEU A 70 2.92 -14.09 10.38
C LEU A 70 2.12 -13.33 9.30
N PHE A 71 2.79 -12.52 8.48
CA PHE A 71 2.14 -11.78 7.39
C PHE A 71 1.49 -12.74 6.37
N ALA A 72 2.19 -13.80 5.95
CA ALA A 72 1.64 -14.78 5.02
C ALA A 72 0.36 -15.44 5.58
N THR A 73 0.38 -15.85 6.84
CA THR A 73 -0.77 -16.49 7.50
C THR A 73 -1.93 -15.50 7.66
N LEU A 74 -1.67 -14.29 8.13
CA LEU A 74 -2.70 -13.27 8.31
C LEU A 74 -3.32 -12.85 6.97
N PHE A 75 -2.54 -12.74 5.89
CA PHE A 75 -3.08 -12.47 4.56
C PHE A 75 -3.97 -13.62 4.07
N ALA A 76 -3.62 -14.88 4.34
CA ALA A 76 -4.47 -16.01 4.01
C ALA A 76 -5.81 -15.95 4.76
N TYR A 77 -5.80 -15.63 6.07
CA TYR A 77 -7.02 -15.45 6.84
C TYR A 77 -7.87 -14.29 6.35
N LEU A 78 -7.25 -13.15 6.03
CA LEU A 78 -7.93 -11.98 5.49
C LEU A 78 -8.54 -12.25 4.12
N ASP A 79 -7.83 -12.95 3.23
CA ASP A 79 -8.35 -13.31 1.90
C ASP A 79 -9.53 -14.29 2.02
N ALA A 80 -9.44 -15.28 2.91
CA ALA A 80 -10.53 -16.21 3.16
C ALA A 80 -11.77 -15.51 3.74
N ALA A 81 -11.58 -14.56 4.66
CA ALA A 81 -12.66 -13.73 5.18
C ALA A 81 -13.30 -12.87 4.08
N PHE A 82 -12.49 -12.21 3.26
CA PHE A 82 -12.96 -11.40 2.14
C PHE A 82 -13.85 -12.21 1.19
N ARG A 83 -13.39 -13.38 0.73
CA ARG A 83 -14.17 -14.25 -0.16
C ARG A 83 -15.51 -14.66 0.46
N ARG A 84 -15.52 -14.97 1.76
CA ARG A 84 -16.76 -15.33 2.46
C ARG A 84 -17.72 -14.15 2.53
N LEU A 85 -17.23 -12.96 2.90
CA LEU A 85 -18.06 -11.76 2.95
C LEU A 85 -18.61 -11.36 1.57
N ASP A 86 -17.78 -11.46 0.52
CA ASP A 86 -18.16 -11.10 -0.85
C ASP A 86 -19.27 -12.01 -1.40
N ASN A 87 -19.14 -13.32 -1.18
CA ASN A 87 -20.16 -14.30 -1.58
C ASN A 87 -21.50 -14.13 -0.87
N CYS A 88 -21.50 -13.55 0.34
CA CYS A 88 -22.69 -13.43 1.15
C CYS A 88 -23.38 -12.06 1.05
N LYS A 89 -22.88 -11.17 0.17
CA LYS A 89 -23.46 -9.83 -0.07
C LYS A 89 -24.95 -9.84 -0.38
N SER A 90 -25.49 -10.92 -0.96
CA SER A 90 -26.90 -11.04 -1.34
C SER A 90 -27.80 -11.70 -0.30
N ALA A 91 -27.27 -12.16 0.84
CA ALA A 91 -28.05 -12.90 1.84
C ALA A 91 -28.68 -11.97 2.90
N GLU A 92 -29.93 -12.25 3.30
CA GLU A 92 -30.73 -11.39 4.22
C GLU A 92 -30.09 -11.17 5.60
N TRP A 93 -29.38 -12.16 6.15
CA TRP A 93 -28.71 -12.03 7.46
C TRP A 93 -27.50 -11.08 7.42
N PHE A 94 -26.89 -10.89 6.25
CA PHE A 94 -25.63 -10.16 6.09
C PHE A 94 -25.79 -8.64 6.16
N ASN A 95 -26.96 -8.12 5.81
CA ASN A 95 -27.18 -6.67 5.68
C ASN A 95 -27.02 -5.88 7.00
N PHE A 96 -27.20 -6.51 8.17
CA PHE A 96 -27.10 -5.78 9.44
C PHE A 96 -25.67 -5.68 9.99
N ASN A 97 -24.75 -6.58 9.60
CA ASN A 97 -23.40 -6.64 10.16
C ASN A 97 -22.27 -6.52 9.12
N LEU A 98 -22.56 -6.43 7.81
CA LEU A 98 -21.49 -6.34 6.80
C LEU A 98 -20.57 -5.15 7.05
N GLU A 99 -21.11 -3.97 7.34
CA GLU A 99 -20.31 -2.76 7.57
C GLU A 99 -19.42 -2.89 8.81
N THR A 100 -19.91 -3.51 9.89
CA THR A 100 -19.12 -3.71 11.11
C THR A 100 -17.97 -4.69 10.87
N GLU A 101 -18.19 -5.72 10.05
CA GLU A 101 -17.16 -6.68 9.66
C GLU A 101 -16.14 -6.07 8.69
N VAL A 102 -16.59 -5.34 7.66
CA VAL A 102 -15.72 -4.59 6.74
C VAL A 102 -14.83 -3.62 7.50
N GLN A 103 -15.37 -2.87 8.45
CA GLN A 103 -14.60 -1.95 9.27
C GLN A 103 -13.57 -2.67 10.14
N TRP A 104 -13.93 -3.84 10.69
CA TRP A 104 -13.00 -4.63 11.51
C TRP A 104 -11.82 -5.14 10.67
N PHE A 105 -12.10 -5.81 9.54
CA PHE A 105 -11.05 -6.40 8.70
C PHE A 105 -10.18 -5.34 8.02
N SER A 106 -10.78 -4.26 7.50
CA SER A 106 -10.02 -3.15 6.94
C SER A 106 -9.11 -2.49 7.99
N LYS A 107 -9.56 -2.37 9.24
CA LYS A 107 -8.72 -1.85 10.34
C LYS A 107 -7.56 -2.79 10.69
N ILE A 108 -7.77 -4.11 10.65
CA ILE A 108 -6.68 -5.06 10.83
C ILE A 108 -5.65 -4.91 9.71
N ALA A 109 -6.08 -4.89 8.44
CA ALA A 109 -5.20 -4.72 7.30
C ALA A 109 -4.42 -3.39 7.35
N TRP A 110 -5.08 -2.29 7.71
CA TRP A 110 -4.45 -1.00 7.96
C TRP A 110 -3.40 -1.06 9.08
N ASN A 111 -3.72 -1.70 10.20
CA ASN A 111 -2.75 -1.81 11.30
C ASN A 111 -1.55 -2.69 10.94
N LEU A 112 -1.75 -3.68 10.07
CA LEU A 112 -0.66 -4.51 9.55
C LEU A 112 0.31 -3.70 8.68
N SER A 113 -0.18 -2.75 7.87
CA SER A 113 0.69 -1.89 7.06
C SER A 113 1.51 -0.91 7.90
N LEU A 114 1.07 -0.58 9.12
CA LEU A 114 1.79 0.33 10.03
C LEU A 114 2.73 -0.38 11.02
N ARG A 115 2.89 -1.71 10.92
CA ARG A 115 3.83 -2.43 11.79
C ARG A 115 5.27 -2.00 11.49
N ARG A 116 6.02 -1.64 12.55
CA ARG A 116 7.41 -1.12 12.47
C ARG A 116 8.39 -1.98 11.68
N SER A 117 8.15 -3.29 11.61
CA SER A 117 9.01 -4.28 10.96
C SER A 117 8.47 -4.79 9.62
N ALA A 118 7.44 -4.16 9.06
CA ALA A 118 6.87 -4.56 7.78
C ALA A 118 7.80 -4.16 6.62
N SER A 119 8.06 -5.09 5.70
CA SER A 119 8.73 -4.77 4.43
C SER A 119 7.80 -3.95 3.53
N SER A 120 8.35 -3.14 2.61
CA SER A 120 7.56 -2.34 1.66
C SER A 120 6.54 -3.18 0.87
N ARG A 121 6.90 -4.43 0.53
CA ARG A 121 5.97 -5.41 -0.08
C ARG A 121 4.80 -5.75 0.85
N ASN A 122 5.04 -6.01 2.13
CA ASN A 122 3.97 -6.32 3.08
C ASN A 122 3.08 -5.10 3.36
N ILE A 123 3.68 -3.90 3.43
CA ILE A 123 2.93 -2.63 3.56
C ILE A 123 2.01 -2.45 2.35
N PHE A 124 2.55 -2.62 1.14
CA PHE A 124 1.81 -2.58 -0.12
C PHE A 124 0.63 -3.57 -0.11
N SER A 125 0.90 -4.85 0.14
CA SER A 125 -0.14 -5.89 0.17
C SER A 125 -1.20 -5.63 1.25
N ALA A 126 -0.82 -5.15 2.43
CA ALA A 126 -1.74 -4.84 3.50
C ALA A 126 -2.69 -3.69 3.16
N PHE A 127 -2.19 -2.61 2.53
CA PHE A 127 -3.07 -1.55 2.03
C PHE A 127 -4.00 -2.03 0.90
N LEU A 128 -3.53 -2.89 0.00
CA LEU A 128 -4.42 -3.50 -1.01
C LEU A 128 -5.52 -4.34 -0.39
N VAL A 129 -5.22 -5.16 0.62
CA VAL A 129 -6.24 -5.92 1.35
C VAL A 129 -7.20 -4.99 2.07
N CYS A 130 -6.71 -3.91 2.70
CA CYS A 130 -7.56 -2.89 3.31
C CYS A 130 -8.53 -2.29 2.29
N TYR A 131 -8.03 -1.89 1.12
CA TYR A 131 -8.85 -1.34 0.05
C TYR A 131 -9.89 -2.35 -0.45
N LYS A 132 -9.50 -3.61 -0.68
CA LYS A 132 -10.42 -4.69 -1.04
C LYS A 132 -11.60 -4.77 -0.08
N PHE A 133 -11.38 -4.82 1.24
CA PHE A 133 -12.50 -4.84 2.18
C PHE A 133 -13.39 -3.59 2.06
N LEU A 134 -12.80 -2.41 1.87
CA LEU A 134 -13.56 -1.16 1.71
C LEU A 134 -14.44 -1.18 0.45
N THR A 135 -14.10 -1.93 -0.60
CA THR A 135 -14.98 -2.06 -1.79
C THR A 135 -16.25 -2.86 -1.49
N LEU A 136 -16.29 -3.64 -0.40
CA LEU A 136 -17.51 -4.31 0.06
C LEU A 136 -18.45 -3.36 0.83
N SER A 137 -17.98 -2.19 1.27
CA SER A 137 -18.79 -1.24 2.03
C SER A 137 -19.90 -0.64 1.18
N VAL A 138 -21.10 -0.61 1.76
CA VAL A 138 -22.30 0.00 1.16
C VAL A 138 -22.29 1.53 1.33
N ALA A 139 -21.48 2.05 2.26
CA ALA A 139 -21.36 3.48 2.51
C ALA A 139 -20.74 4.20 1.30
N ASN A 140 -21.47 5.19 0.78
CA ASN A 140 -21.10 6.00 -0.37
C ASN A 140 -20.98 7.50 -0.01
N ASP A 141 -20.68 7.79 1.25
CA ASP A 141 -20.47 9.14 1.76
C ASP A 141 -19.01 9.60 1.53
N GLU A 142 -18.76 10.89 1.79
CA GLU A 142 -17.43 11.51 1.62
C GLU A 142 -16.35 10.82 2.47
N SER A 143 -16.70 10.32 3.67
CA SER A 143 -15.73 9.67 4.55
C SER A 143 -15.29 8.31 4.00
N SER A 144 -16.24 7.50 3.49
CA SER A 144 -15.96 6.23 2.83
C SER A 144 -15.08 6.43 1.60
N PHE A 145 -15.41 7.41 0.76
CA PHE A 145 -14.60 7.77 -0.41
C PHE A 145 -13.17 8.16 -0.03
N THR A 146 -13.03 9.09 0.91
CA THR A 146 -11.72 9.56 1.39
C THR A 146 -10.87 8.40 1.91
N ARG A 147 -11.50 7.46 2.64
CA ARG A 147 -10.81 6.29 3.18
C ARG A 147 -10.34 5.33 2.08
N LYS A 148 -11.18 5.05 1.08
CA LYS A 148 -10.83 4.24 -0.10
C LYS A 148 -9.63 4.84 -0.83
N LEU A 149 -9.71 6.14 -1.17
CA LEU A 149 -8.67 6.82 -1.90
C LEU A 149 -7.35 6.92 -1.12
N THR A 150 -7.42 7.32 0.16
CA THR A 150 -6.23 7.39 1.02
C THR A 150 -5.53 6.04 1.11
N THR A 151 -6.29 4.95 1.24
CA THR A 151 -5.75 3.59 1.31
C THR A 151 -5.01 3.21 0.02
N LEU A 152 -5.59 3.51 -1.15
CA LEU A 152 -4.92 3.27 -2.43
C LEU A 152 -3.68 4.13 -2.61
N LEU A 153 -3.73 5.42 -2.27
CA LEU A 153 -2.57 6.32 -2.35
C LEU A 153 -1.41 5.83 -1.47
N LEU A 154 -1.71 5.31 -0.28
CA LEU A 154 -0.71 4.70 0.59
C LEU A 154 -0.17 3.37 0.03
N ALA A 155 -0.99 2.60 -0.67
CA ALA A 155 -0.50 1.46 -1.45
C ALA A 155 0.44 1.94 -2.57
N CYS A 156 0.09 3.00 -3.33
CA CYS A 156 0.97 3.56 -4.35
C CYS A 156 2.33 3.94 -3.77
N ALA A 157 2.35 4.66 -2.64
CA ALA A 157 3.58 5.05 -1.96
C ALA A 157 4.43 3.83 -1.58
N ALA A 158 3.83 2.82 -0.93
CA ALA A 158 4.54 1.61 -0.54
C ALA A 158 5.07 0.82 -1.75
N GLY A 159 4.31 0.80 -2.86
CA GLY A 159 4.73 0.17 -4.11
C GLY A 159 5.94 0.86 -4.74
N LEU A 160 5.97 2.20 -4.71
CA LEU A 160 7.11 3.00 -5.19
C LEU A 160 8.36 2.83 -4.32
N GLU A 161 8.22 2.38 -3.07
CA GLU A 161 9.34 2.03 -2.19
C GLU A 161 9.83 0.59 -2.37
N MET A 162 9.12 -0.26 -3.10
CA MET A 162 9.55 -1.65 -3.34
C MET A 162 10.85 -1.72 -4.15
N PRO A 163 11.75 -2.70 -3.89
CA PRO A 163 13.03 -2.79 -4.59
C PRO A 163 12.88 -3.17 -6.07
N ASP A 164 11.87 -3.97 -6.41
CA ASP A 164 11.57 -4.39 -7.78
C ASP A 164 10.76 -3.30 -8.52
N LYS A 165 11.49 -2.32 -9.07
CA LYS A 165 10.89 -1.14 -9.72
C LYS A 165 10.10 -1.46 -10.98
N ALA A 166 10.57 -2.42 -11.79
CA ALA A 166 9.91 -2.75 -13.04
C ALA A 166 8.47 -3.24 -12.77
N ASN A 167 8.32 -4.20 -11.86
CA ASN A 167 7.01 -4.72 -11.52
C ASN A 167 6.19 -3.73 -10.66
N SER A 168 6.83 -3.06 -9.69
CA SER A 168 6.10 -2.16 -8.81
C SER A 168 5.56 -0.92 -9.52
N CYS A 169 6.27 -0.35 -10.50
CA CYS A 169 5.76 0.76 -11.30
C CYS A 169 4.53 0.36 -12.13
N ILE A 170 4.47 -0.87 -12.66
CA ILE A 170 3.28 -1.37 -13.37
C ILE A 170 2.11 -1.48 -12.40
N GLN A 171 2.33 -2.10 -11.23
CA GLN A 171 1.29 -2.23 -10.21
C GLN A 171 0.78 -0.87 -9.74
N VAL A 172 1.67 0.08 -9.45
CA VAL A 172 1.33 1.44 -9.03
C VAL A 172 0.57 2.18 -10.13
N SER A 173 0.92 1.99 -11.41
CA SER A 173 0.20 2.60 -12.53
C SER A 173 -1.27 2.18 -12.57
N HIS A 174 -1.55 0.88 -12.38
CA HIS A 174 -2.93 0.40 -12.29
C HIS A 174 -3.68 0.98 -11.07
N LEU A 175 -3.00 1.13 -9.93
CA LEU A 175 -3.62 1.75 -8.74
C LEU A 175 -3.89 3.24 -8.92
N ILE A 176 -3.06 3.93 -9.70
CA ILE A 176 -3.29 5.34 -10.08
C ILE A 176 -4.53 5.45 -10.95
N GLU A 177 -4.68 4.56 -11.94
CA GLU A 177 -5.89 4.50 -12.77
C GLU A 177 -7.14 4.29 -11.90
N GLU A 178 -7.09 3.34 -10.96
CA GLU A 178 -8.18 3.09 -10.01
C GLU A 178 -8.48 4.34 -9.14
N CYS A 179 -7.44 5.02 -8.65
CA CYS A 179 -7.60 6.29 -7.92
C CYS A 179 -8.30 7.36 -8.77
N GLN A 180 -7.97 7.46 -10.06
CA GLN A 180 -8.57 8.42 -10.99
C GLN A 180 -10.04 8.09 -11.24
N VAL A 181 -10.38 6.81 -11.44
CA VAL A 181 -11.76 6.35 -11.59
C VAL A 181 -12.56 6.72 -10.35
N LEU A 182 -12.09 6.36 -9.15
CA LEU A 182 -12.76 6.70 -7.90
C LEU A 182 -12.98 8.22 -7.76
N LEU A 183 -11.96 9.03 -8.05
CA LEU A 183 -12.08 10.48 -7.96
C LEU A 183 -13.10 11.03 -8.96
N SER A 184 -13.13 10.49 -10.18
CA SER A 184 -14.12 10.88 -11.19
C SER A 184 -15.55 10.54 -10.78
N GLU A 185 -15.78 9.36 -10.18
CA GLU A 185 -17.07 8.97 -9.65
C GLU A 185 -17.50 9.92 -8.52
N PHE A 186 -16.60 10.23 -7.60
CA PHE A 186 -16.89 11.15 -6.50
C PHE A 186 -17.24 12.57 -6.98
N VAL A 187 -16.50 13.09 -7.96
CA VAL A 187 -16.78 14.41 -8.57
C VAL A 187 -18.11 14.38 -9.32
N SER A 188 -18.43 13.31 -10.04
CA SER A 188 -19.72 13.22 -10.76
C SER A 188 -20.93 13.24 -9.82
N ARG A 189 -20.78 12.73 -8.59
CA ARG A 189 -21.84 12.68 -7.58
C ARG A 189 -21.94 13.97 -6.76
N ASN A 190 -20.86 14.75 -6.68
CA ASN A 190 -20.79 15.96 -5.88
C ASN A 190 -20.64 17.18 -6.78
N THR A 191 -21.67 18.02 -6.83
CA THR A 191 -21.70 19.24 -7.66
C THR A 191 -20.68 20.31 -7.27
N ILE A 192 -19.93 20.14 -6.17
CA ILE A 192 -18.98 21.12 -5.67
C ILE A 192 -17.56 20.59 -5.82
N GLN A 193 -16.81 21.25 -6.70
CA GLN A 193 -15.37 21.13 -6.81
C GLN A 193 -14.73 21.80 -5.57
N ASN A 194 -14.56 21.03 -4.50
CA ASN A 194 -14.03 21.54 -3.24
C ASN A 194 -12.49 21.41 -3.19
N ILE A 195 -11.83 22.22 -2.35
CA ILE A 195 -10.39 22.22 -2.05
C ILE A 195 -9.84 20.80 -1.85
N LYS A 196 -10.61 19.92 -1.21
CA LYS A 196 -10.25 18.52 -0.99
C LYS A 196 -10.05 17.73 -2.29
N VAL A 197 -10.90 17.95 -3.31
CA VAL A 197 -10.79 17.27 -4.62
C VAL A 197 -9.48 17.66 -5.30
N ASN A 198 -9.10 18.93 -5.24
CA ASN A 198 -7.84 19.40 -5.79
C ASN A 198 -6.64 18.81 -5.04
N ALA A 199 -6.70 18.71 -3.70
CA ALA A 199 -5.65 18.06 -2.90
C ALA A 199 -5.49 16.56 -3.23
N MET A 200 -6.61 15.87 -3.44
CA MET A 200 -6.63 14.46 -3.85
C MET A 200 -6.08 14.29 -5.27
N ARG A 201 -6.49 15.13 -6.21
CA ARG A 201 -5.97 15.14 -7.59
C ARG A 201 -4.46 15.37 -7.61
N LYS A 202 -3.95 16.34 -6.85
CA LYS A 202 -2.51 16.60 -6.69
C LYS A 202 -1.78 15.35 -6.18
N SER A 203 -2.31 14.69 -5.15
CA SER A 203 -1.69 13.48 -4.59
C SER A 203 -1.61 12.34 -5.62
N ILE A 204 -2.66 12.13 -6.41
CA ILE A 204 -2.67 11.13 -7.49
C ILE A 204 -1.60 11.47 -8.55
N LEU A 205 -1.56 12.72 -9.01
CA LEU A 205 -0.60 13.14 -10.02
C LEU A 205 0.84 13.09 -9.53
N LEU A 206 1.10 13.37 -8.25
CA LEU A 206 2.44 13.24 -7.68
C LEU A 206 2.95 11.80 -7.72
N TYR A 207 2.13 10.83 -7.30
CA TYR A 207 2.54 9.41 -7.37
C TYR A 207 2.62 8.93 -8.82
N LYS A 208 1.79 9.46 -9.73
CA LYS A 208 1.91 9.20 -11.17
C LYS A 208 3.22 9.72 -11.74
N PHE A 209 3.56 10.96 -11.41
CA PHE A 209 4.82 11.57 -11.81
C PHE A 209 6.00 10.74 -11.28
N GLU A 210 5.99 10.38 -9.99
CA GLU A 210 7.04 9.55 -9.41
C GLU A 210 7.13 8.19 -10.12
N ALA A 211 6.03 7.47 -10.33
CA ALA A 211 6.04 6.19 -11.05
C ALA A 211 6.61 6.31 -12.47
N TYR A 212 6.25 7.39 -13.19
CA TYR A 212 6.70 7.66 -14.55
C TYR A 212 8.18 8.02 -14.59
N VAL A 213 8.63 8.79 -13.62
CA VAL A 213 10.03 9.14 -13.45
C VAL A 213 10.86 7.88 -13.14
N GLN A 214 10.40 7.03 -12.21
CA GLN A 214 11.09 5.77 -11.86
C GLN A 214 11.18 4.76 -13.02
N SER A 215 10.22 4.80 -13.95
CA SER A 215 10.15 3.92 -15.12
C SER A 215 10.71 4.55 -16.41
N ASN A 216 11.29 5.75 -16.35
CA ASN A 216 11.72 6.54 -17.52
C ASN A 216 10.60 6.73 -18.57
N HIS A 217 9.36 6.90 -18.14
CA HIS A 217 8.22 7.06 -19.03
C HIS A 217 8.29 8.41 -19.78
N PRO A 218 8.06 8.44 -21.11
CA PRO A 218 8.20 9.65 -21.93
C PRO A 218 7.24 10.78 -21.54
N SER A 219 6.07 10.43 -21.00
CA SER A 219 5.06 11.41 -20.55
C SER A 219 5.31 12.01 -19.15
N SER A 220 6.46 11.76 -18.52
CA SER A 220 6.78 12.36 -17.20
C SER A 220 6.67 13.88 -17.21
N GLY A 221 7.16 14.55 -18.26
CA GLY A 221 7.02 16.00 -18.44
C GLY A 221 5.57 16.47 -18.55
N GLN A 222 4.72 15.75 -19.29
CA GLN A 222 3.30 16.08 -19.42
C GLN A 222 2.56 15.99 -18.08
N VAL A 223 2.90 15.00 -17.24
CA VAL A 223 2.31 14.87 -15.90
C VAL A 223 2.76 16.03 -15.00
N LEU A 224 4.02 16.48 -15.12
CA LEU A 224 4.49 17.66 -14.39
C LEU A 224 3.73 18.92 -14.79
N ASP A 225 3.53 19.12 -16.09
CA ASP A 225 2.71 20.24 -16.59
C ASP A 225 1.28 20.17 -16.05
N GLU A 226 0.69 18.97 -15.98
CA GLU A 226 -0.64 18.77 -15.38
C GLU A 226 -0.64 19.17 -13.89
N ILE A 227 0.38 18.78 -13.11
CA ILE A 227 0.49 19.17 -11.70
C ILE A 227 0.56 20.69 -11.55
N LEU A 228 1.40 21.35 -12.36
CA LEU A 228 1.61 22.80 -12.31
C LEU A 228 0.37 23.60 -12.73
N SER A 229 -0.51 23.01 -13.53
CA SER A 229 -1.77 23.64 -13.95
C SER A 229 -2.89 23.58 -12.91
N ILE A 230 -2.74 22.84 -11.81
CA ILE A 230 -3.75 22.81 -10.73
C ILE A 230 -3.61 24.07 -9.86
N GLU A 231 -4.65 24.91 -9.84
CA GLU A 231 -4.72 26.10 -8.99
C GLU A 231 -4.43 25.80 -7.50
N SER A 232 -3.81 26.76 -6.80
CA SER A 232 -3.46 26.74 -5.36
C SER A 232 -2.44 25.68 -4.91
N MET A 233 -1.22 25.68 -5.47
CA MET A 233 -0.13 24.83 -4.95
C MET A 233 0.23 25.26 -3.51
N ASP A 234 0.05 24.37 -2.54
CA ASP A 234 0.45 24.62 -1.17
C ASP A 234 1.95 24.36 -0.99
N LEU A 235 2.53 24.94 0.07
CA LEU A 235 3.97 24.86 0.34
C LEU A 235 4.44 23.40 0.47
N SER A 236 3.62 22.51 1.03
CA SER A 236 3.97 21.09 1.18
C SER A 236 4.04 20.34 -0.16
N THR A 237 3.13 20.62 -1.10
CA THR A 237 3.20 20.05 -2.46
C THR A 237 4.41 20.59 -3.21
N LEU A 238 4.70 21.89 -3.06
CA LEU A 238 5.90 22.51 -3.63
C LEU A 238 7.18 21.94 -3.01
N GLU A 239 7.23 21.67 -1.71
CA GLU A 239 8.39 21.05 -1.04
C GLU A 239 8.64 19.63 -1.54
N LYS A 240 7.60 18.83 -1.77
CA LYS A 240 7.74 17.47 -2.34
C LYS A 240 8.19 17.52 -3.80
N LEU A 241 7.59 18.38 -4.61
CA LEU A 241 8.04 18.62 -5.98
C LEU A 241 9.45 19.17 -6.04
N ALA A 242 9.81 20.10 -5.16
CA ALA A 242 11.13 20.66 -5.04
C ALA A 242 12.12 19.59 -4.58
N ALA A 243 11.79 18.74 -3.61
CA ALA A 243 12.66 17.63 -3.21
C ALA A 243 12.95 16.68 -4.39
N ILE A 244 11.92 16.34 -5.18
CA ILE A 244 12.10 15.48 -6.37
C ILE A 244 12.87 16.22 -7.48
N THR A 245 12.46 17.44 -7.81
CA THR A 245 12.95 18.24 -8.96
C THR A 245 14.29 18.91 -8.70
N ILE A 246 14.55 19.44 -7.50
CA ILE A 246 15.84 20.05 -7.12
C ILE A 246 16.92 18.99 -7.03
N VAL A 247 16.63 17.81 -6.46
CA VAL A 247 17.64 16.74 -6.42
C VAL A 247 17.93 16.23 -7.83
N LEU A 248 16.91 16.14 -8.70
CA LEU A 248 17.04 15.89 -10.14
C LEU A 248 17.87 16.95 -10.87
N TRP A 249 17.55 18.23 -10.67
CA TRP A 249 18.22 19.35 -11.33
C TRP A 249 19.66 19.52 -10.85
N LEU A 250 19.92 19.40 -9.53
CA LEU A 250 21.25 19.42 -8.96
C LEU A 250 22.10 18.26 -9.47
N MET A 251 21.49 17.06 -9.62
CA MET A 251 22.16 15.92 -10.22
C MET A 251 22.55 16.18 -11.67
N VAL A 252 21.62 16.64 -12.52
CA VAL A 252 21.89 16.95 -13.94
C VAL A 252 22.92 18.08 -14.07
N SER A 253 22.82 19.11 -13.24
CA SER A 253 23.76 20.24 -13.25
C SER A 253 25.16 19.83 -12.82
N ALA A 254 25.28 19.04 -11.74
CA ALA A 254 26.57 18.49 -11.30
C ALA A 254 27.18 17.56 -12.37
N TRP A 255 26.35 16.80 -13.09
CA TRP A 255 26.80 15.97 -14.20
C TRP A 255 27.34 16.81 -15.37
N ASN A 256 26.57 17.81 -15.83
CA ASN A 256 26.98 18.66 -16.95
C ASN A 256 28.26 19.45 -16.65
N VAL A 257 28.43 19.93 -15.42
CA VAL A 257 29.67 20.57 -14.96
C VAL A 257 30.83 19.57 -14.93
N GLY A 258 30.60 18.35 -14.46
CA GLY A 258 31.59 17.27 -14.49
C GLY A 258 32.06 16.93 -15.91
N VAL A 259 31.13 16.79 -16.85
CA VAL A 259 31.42 16.56 -18.28
C VAL A 259 32.20 17.72 -18.89
N SER A 260 31.83 18.97 -18.59
CA SER A 260 32.56 20.15 -19.07
C SER A 260 34.02 20.17 -18.59
N TYR A 261 34.28 19.85 -17.32
CA TYR A 261 35.65 19.74 -16.81
C TYR A 261 36.41 18.56 -17.42
N LEU A 262 35.73 17.46 -17.74
CA LEU A 262 36.32 16.31 -18.42
C LEU A 262 36.78 16.68 -19.82
N LEU A 263 35.93 17.39 -20.59
CA LEU A 263 36.25 17.89 -21.93
C LEU A 263 37.39 18.90 -21.94
N ASN A 264 37.60 19.62 -20.83
CA ASN A 264 38.69 20.59 -20.65
C ASN A 264 39.97 19.98 -20.04
N ASN A 265 40.11 18.64 -20.00
CA ASN A 265 41.25 17.91 -19.42
C ASN A 265 41.51 18.19 -17.92
N GLN A 266 40.52 18.72 -17.19
CA GLN A 266 40.62 19.00 -15.76
C GLN A 266 40.08 17.82 -14.93
N HIS A 267 40.72 16.66 -15.07
CA HIS A 267 40.28 15.39 -14.49
C HIS A 267 40.00 15.43 -12.96
N PRO A 268 40.80 16.11 -12.12
CA PRO A 268 40.53 16.16 -10.67
C PRO A 268 39.23 16.90 -10.31
N LEU A 269 38.87 17.94 -11.07
CA LEU A 269 37.64 18.71 -10.88
C LEU A 269 36.44 17.96 -11.45
N ALA A 270 36.58 17.38 -12.64
CA ALA A 270 35.57 16.52 -13.25
C ALA A 270 35.15 15.40 -12.29
N ARG A 271 36.12 14.70 -11.68
CA ARG A 271 35.87 13.63 -10.72
C ARG A 271 35.05 14.09 -9.52
N LYS A 272 35.36 15.26 -8.94
CA LYS A 272 34.62 15.81 -7.79
C LYS A 272 33.14 16.05 -8.13
N TRP A 273 32.87 16.64 -9.28
CA TRP A 273 31.50 16.95 -9.72
C TRP A 273 30.70 15.69 -10.13
N CYS A 274 31.34 14.72 -10.78
CA CYS A 274 30.72 13.42 -11.07
C CYS A 274 30.40 12.63 -9.78
N ILE A 275 31.28 12.65 -8.77
CA ILE A 275 31.00 12.04 -7.45
C ILE A 275 29.84 12.74 -6.75
N LEU A 276 29.77 14.07 -6.83
CA LEU A 276 28.65 14.83 -6.26
C LEU A 276 27.33 14.46 -6.94
N ALA A 277 27.32 14.38 -8.28
CA ALA A 277 26.16 13.90 -9.04
C ALA A 277 25.75 12.49 -8.60
N CYS A 278 26.70 11.57 -8.42
CA CYS A 278 26.44 10.21 -7.93
C CYS A 278 25.93 10.17 -6.48
N LYS A 279 26.38 11.09 -5.61
CA LYS A 279 25.88 11.22 -4.24
C LYS A 279 24.44 11.75 -4.21
N LEU A 280 24.13 12.74 -5.04
CA LEU A 280 22.76 13.26 -5.21
C LEU A 280 21.85 12.19 -5.81
N LEU A 281 22.36 11.43 -6.78
CA LEU A 281 21.72 10.26 -7.37
C LEU A 281 21.44 9.17 -6.32
N SER A 282 22.34 8.95 -5.35
CA SER A 282 22.10 8.00 -4.24
C SER A 282 21.01 8.46 -3.25
N LYS A 283 20.67 9.75 -3.25
CA LYS A 283 19.52 10.30 -2.50
C LYS A 283 18.21 10.14 -3.28
N LEU A 284 18.28 9.74 -4.55
CA LEU A 284 17.16 9.34 -5.40
C LEU A 284 17.23 7.82 -5.62
N PRO A 285 16.81 7.00 -4.63
CA PRO A 285 17.05 5.56 -4.62
C PRO A 285 16.49 4.81 -5.85
N THR A 286 15.59 5.43 -6.62
CA THR A 286 14.83 4.82 -7.70
C THR A 286 15.26 5.26 -9.10
N MET A 287 15.66 6.52 -9.28
CA MET A 287 16.29 7.06 -10.51
C MET A 287 17.80 6.79 -10.57
N GLY A 288 18.34 6.33 -9.44
CA GLY A 288 19.74 6.10 -9.19
C GLY A 288 20.46 5.22 -10.21
N LEU A 289 19.78 4.18 -10.68
CA LEU A 289 20.38 3.07 -11.42
C LEU A 289 20.47 3.34 -12.92
N ASN A 290 19.40 3.88 -13.53
CA ASN A 290 19.37 4.19 -14.97
C ASN A 290 20.37 5.28 -15.36
N TYR A 291 20.52 6.31 -14.51
CA TYR A 291 21.54 7.33 -14.73
C TYR A 291 22.92 6.79 -14.41
N ARG A 292 23.11 5.99 -13.35
CA ARG A 292 24.40 5.38 -13.01
C ARG A 292 24.96 4.52 -14.14
N GLU A 293 24.18 3.63 -14.75
CA GLU A 293 24.64 2.81 -15.88
C GLU A 293 25.04 3.67 -17.11
N LYS A 294 24.27 4.73 -17.37
CA LYS A 294 24.57 5.71 -18.43
C LYS A 294 25.81 6.55 -18.10
N MET A 295 26.07 6.80 -16.82
CA MET A 295 27.26 7.52 -16.34
C MET A 295 28.50 6.61 -16.36
N GLU A 296 28.38 5.35 -15.96
CA GLU A 296 29.45 4.36 -15.93
C GLU A 296 29.89 3.95 -17.35
N SER A 297 28.94 3.86 -18.29
CA SER A 297 29.25 3.61 -19.72
C SER A 297 29.99 4.77 -20.41
N LEU A 298 29.78 6.01 -19.97
CA LEU A 298 30.45 7.19 -20.53
C LEU A 298 31.81 7.49 -19.91
N VAL A 299 32.04 7.10 -18.65
CA VAL A 299 33.29 7.42 -17.91
C VAL A 299 34.25 6.22 -17.84
N GLY A 300 33.79 5.02 -18.18
CA GLY A 300 34.57 3.79 -18.09
C GLY A 300 34.57 3.23 -16.67
N SER A 301 34.32 1.92 -16.55
CA SER A 301 34.13 1.19 -15.29
C SER A 301 35.39 0.96 -14.46
N GLN A 302 36.52 1.61 -14.79
CA GLN A 302 37.78 1.41 -14.07
C GLN A 302 38.10 2.61 -13.18
N ASN A 303 38.15 2.33 -11.87
CA ASN A 303 38.69 3.13 -10.76
C ASN A 303 37.70 4.03 -10.00
N TRP A 304 36.75 3.39 -9.31
CA TRP A 304 35.90 4.00 -8.27
C TRP A 304 36.09 3.37 -6.88
N ASN A 305 37.31 2.93 -6.55
CA ASN A 305 37.73 2.78 -5.15
C ASN A 305 38.32 4.09 -4.64
#